data_AF-A0A2C6A1K3-F1
#
_entry.id   AF-A0A2C6A1K3-F1
#
_cell.length_a   1.000
_cell.length_b   1.000
_cell.length_c   1.000
_cell.angle_alpha   90.00
_cell.angle_beta   90.00
_cell.angle_gamma   90.00
#
_symmetry.space_group_name_H-M   'P 1'
#
loop_
_entity.id
_entity.type
_entity.pdbx_description
1 polymer ?
#
loop_
_entity_poly.entity_id
_entity_poly.type
_entity_poly.pdbx_seq_one_letter_code
_entity_poly.pdbx_strand_id
1 'polypeptide(L)'
;MPALPPPTALPQDQQPPPSGRQGSRTPLPKPVRRRSSAAYLESRTFTTAQKLEFCSDLLNRMLSGPGFWTRLVGPFKDPVEPVEDGVPDYLDKIKRPMDLSTIKAKMDRHEYAGEDEFLADVRQIFDNCFTYWNKGDPMWAAGEKLQKTFEDKYTQMNRWIAKMGGDEGD
;
A
#
# COMPACT_ATOMS: atom_id res chain seq x y z
N MET A 1 -39.02 -53.22 -55.85
CA MET A 1 -39.58 -54.23 -54.92
C MET A 1 -39.32 -53.75 -53.49
N PRO A 2 -40.17 -54.02 -52.50
CA PRO A 2 -41.52 -53.47 -52.35
C PRO A 2 -41.76 -52.84 -50.95
N ALA A 3 -42.82 -52.03 -50.89
CA ALA A 3 -43.80 -51.89 -49.80
C ALA A 3 -43.34 -51.57 -48.35
N LEU A 4 -43.80 -50.40 -47.89
CA LEU A 4 -44.27 -50.21 -46.51
C LEU A 4 -45.39 -51.21 -46.19
N PRO A 5 -45.41 -51.81 -44.99
CA PRO A 5 -46.65 -52.21 -44.34
C PRO A 5 -47.09 -51.21 -43.24
N PRO A 6 -48.41 -51.10 -42.96
CA PRO A 6 -49.05 -50.07 -42.13
C PRO A 6 -49.23 -50.53 -40.65
N PRO A 7 -49.90 -49.75 -39.77
CA PRO A 7 -49.79 -49.86 -38.30
C PRO A 7 -50.76 -50.89 -37.72
N THR A 8 -50.54 -51.31 -36.47
CA THR A 8 -51.55 -52.03 -35.68
C THR A 8 -51.58 -51.51 -34.24
N ALA A 9 -52.80 -51.36 -33.75
CA ALA A 9 -53.24 -50.57 -32.63
C ALA A 9 -53.05 -51.21 -31.23
N LEU A 10 -53.17 -50.34 -30.23
CA LEU A 10 -53.34 -50.57 -28.78
C LEU A 10 -54.56 -51.47 -28.45
N PRO A 11 -54.69 -52.00 -27.22
CA PRO A 11 -55.38 -51.26 -26.12
C PRO A 11 -54.67 -51.38 -24.74
N GLN A 12 -54.59 -50.31 -23.93
CA GLN A 12 -55.45 -49.95 -22.77
C GLN A 12 -55.49 -51.05 -21.68
N ASP A 13 -55.27 -50.80 -20.39
CA ASP A 13 -55.91 -49.79 -19.54
C ASP A 13 -55.25 -49.79 -18.14
N GLN A 14 -54.98 -48.63 -17.54
CA GLN A 14 -55.40 -48.28 -16.18
C GLN A 14 -54.81 -46.93 -15.75
N GLN A 15 -55.67 -45.93 -15.77
CA GLN A 15 -55.61 -44.73 -14.93
C GLN A 15 -56.70 -44.88 -13.85
N PRO A 16 -56.60 -44.25 -12.65
CA PRO A 16 -57.09 -42.85 -12.51
C PRO A 16 -56.31 -42.05 -11.39
N PRO A 17 -56.78 -40.91 -10.82
CA PRO A 17 -56.31 -39.55 -11.19
C PRO A 17 -55.97 -38.64 -9.95
N PRO A 18 -56.17 -37.29 -9.90
CA PRO A 18 -55.08 -36.30 -9.98
C PRO A 18 -55.03 -35.23 -8.85
N SER A 19 -53.94 -34.44 -8.79
CA SER A 19 -53.91 -32.94 -8.67
C SER A 19 -52.76 -32.40 -7.80
N GLY A 20 -52.00 -31.42 -8.32
CA GLY A 20 -51.13 -30.57 -7.47
C GLY A 20 -50.02 -29.79 -8.20
N ARG A 21 -50.31 -28.52 -8.51
CA ARG A 21 -49.52 -27.46 -9.20
C ARG A 21 -48.01 -27.26 -8.89
N GLN A 22 -47.28 -26.91 -9.97
CA GLN A 22 -46.29 -25.84 -10.17
C GLN A 22 -45.01 -25.72 -9.32
N GLY A 23 -43.88 -25.52 -10.02
CA GLY A 23 -42.85 -24.56 -9.59
C GLY A 23 -41.40 -25.04 -9.70
N SER A 24 -40.75 -24.75 -10.83
CA SER A 24 -39.30 -24.72 -10.97
C SER A 24 -38.68 -23.69 -10.01
N ARG A 25 -37.82 -24.13 -9.08
CA ARG A 25 -37.01 -23.24 -8.23
C ARG A 25 -35.58 -23.76 -8.15
N THR A 26 -34.66 -23.04 -8.81
CA THR A 26 -33.24 -23.04 -8.52
C THR A 26 -32.99 -22.56 -7.08
N PRO A 27 -31.99 -23.09 -6.35
CA PRO A 27 -31.64 -22.58 -5.02
C PRO A 27 -30.88 -21.24 -5.11
N LEU A 28 -31.40 -20.18 -4.49
CA LEU A 28 -30.64 -18.97 -4.18
C LEU A 28 -29.66 -19.24 -3.01
N PRO A 29 -28.42 -18.72 -3.05
CA PRO A 29 -27.54 -18.72 -1.89
C PRO A 29 -27.96 -17.66 -0.85
N LYS A 30 -28.00 -18.06 0.43
CA LYS A 30 -28.31 -17.23 1.61
C LYS A 30 -27.05 -16.51 2.16
N PRO A 31 -27.22 -15.44 2.96
CA PRO A 31 -26.39 -14.25 2.90
C PRO A 31 -25.08 -14.35 3.68
N VAL A 32 -24.05 -13.72 3.13
CA VAL A 32 -22.72 -13.55 3.72
C VAL A 32 -22.83 -12.77 5.04
N ARG A 33 -22.24 -13.31 6.11
CA ARG A 33 -22.09 -12.68 7.43
C ARG A 33 -21.69 -11.21 7.25
N ARG A 34 -22.41 -10.28 7.90
CA ARG A 34 -22.04 -8.86 7.98
C ARG A 34 -20.62 -8.76 8.51
N ARG A 35 -19.67 -8.57 7.61
CA ARG A 35 -18.29 -8.22 7.94
C ARG A 35 -18.36 -6.84 8.63
N SER A 36 -17.72 -6.71 9.78
CA SER A 36 -17.66 -5.45 10.52
C SER A 36 -17.14 -4.34 9.59
N SER A 37 -17.65 -3.12 9.75
CA SER A 37 -17.22 -1.93 9.01
C SER A 37 -15.70 -1.70 9.06
N ALA A 38 -15.04 -2.19 10.13
CA ALA A 38 -13.59 -2.20 10.26
C ALA A 38 -12.88 -3.01 9.17
N ALA A 39 -13.41 -4.18 8.80
CA ALA A 39 -12.81 -5.03 7.76
C ALA A 39 -12.98 -4.46 6.34
N TYR A 40 -13.97 -3.56 6.13
CA TYR A 40 -14.13 -2.84 4.87
C TYR A 40 -13.14 -1.67 4.75
N LEU A 41 -12.83 -1.02 5.88
CA LEU A 41 -11.80 0.02 5.94
C LEU A 41 -10.40 -0.55 5.74
N GLU A 42 -10.11 -1.76 6.25
CA GLU A 42 -8.87 -2.49 5.98
C GLU A 42 -8.76 -2.98 4.52
N SER A 43 -9.88 -3.24 3.85
CA SER A 43 -9.92 -3.80 2.49
C SER A 43 -9.80 -2.75 1.37
N ARG A 44 -9.66 -1.46 1.68
CA ARG A 44 -9.40 -0.44 0.67
C ARG A 44 -7.92 -0.46 0.31
N THR A 45 -7.55 -1.38 -0.57
CA THR A 45 -6.23 -1.41 -1.20
C THR A 45 -6.12 -0.18 -2.10
N PHE A 46 -5.47 0.86 -1.60
CA PHE A 46 -5.16 2.05 -2.40
C PHE A 46 -4.18 1.69 -3.52
N THR A 47 -4.31 2.38 -4.66
CA THR A 47 -3.41 2.19 -5.80
C THR A 47 -1.98 2.62 -5.42
N THR A 48 -0.99 2.03 -6.07
CA THR A 48 0.41 2.39 -5.87
C THR A 48 0.66 3.88 -6.11
N ALA A 49 0.00 4.47 -7.12
CA ALA A 49 0.07 5.90 -7.39
C ALA A 49 -0.39 6.76 -6.20
N GLN A 50 -1.54 6.44 -5.60
CA GLN A 50 -2.06 7.16 -4.42
C GLN A 50 -1.12 7.07 -3.21
N LYS A 51 -0.47 5.92 -3.04
CA LYS A 51 0.51 5.73 -1.97
C LYS A 51 1.79 6.54 -2.23
N LEU A 52 2.27 6.58 -3.48
CA LEU A 52 3.41 7.39 -3.88
C LEU A 52 3.12 8.89 -3.76
N GLU A 53 1.91 9.34 -4.09
CA GLU A 53 1.47 10.73 -3.86
C GLU A 53 1.55 11.10 -2.37
N PHE A 54 1.07 10.22 -1.49
CA PHE A 54 1.22 10.40 -0.05
C PHE A 54 2.70 10.47 0.38
N CYS A 55 3.54 9.59 -0.16
CA CYS A 55 4.98 9.57 0.13
C CYS A 55 5.67 10.87 -0.31
N SER A 56 5.33 11.36 -1.49
CA SER A 56 5.81 12.64 -2.01
C SER A 56 5.36 13.81 -1.13
N ASP A 57 4.09 13.87 -0.74
CA ASP A 57 3.58 14.88 0.18
C ASP A 57 4.28 14.83 1.55
N LEU A 58 4.47 13.63 2.11
CA LEU A 58 5.19 13.44 3.36
C LEU A 58 6.65 13.92 3.26
N LEU A 59 7.34 13.54 2.19
CA LEU A 59 8.72 13.97 1.93
C LEU A 59 8.84 15.49 1.80
N ASN A 60 7.92 16.13 1.07
CA ASN A 60 7.88 17.59 0.95
C ASN A 60 7.62 18.26 2.30
N ARG A 61 6.71 17.72 3.13
CA ARG A 61 6.49 18.23 4.49
C ARG A 61 7.71 18.08 5.39
N MET A 62 8.48 17.00 5.24
CA MET A 62 9.74 16.81 5.94
C MET A 62 10.81 17.82 5.51
N LEU A 63 10.92 18.10 4.21
CA LEU A 63 11.94 19.01 3.66
C LEU A 63 11.60 20.49 3.82
N SER A 64 10.32 20.85 3.73
CA SER A 64 9.85 22.25 3.76
C SER A 64 9.25 22.68 5.10
N GLY A 65 9.11 21.76 6.05
CA GLY A 65 8.44 22.04 7.33
C GLY A 65 9.24 23.03 8.21
N PRO A 66 8.65 24.16 8.65
CA PRO A 66 9.34 25.13 9.47
C PRO A 66 9.63 24.58 10.88
N GLY A 67 10.85 24.85 11.38
CA GLY A 67 11.23 24.75 12.79
C GLY A 67 11.46 23.35 13.34
N PHE A 68 10.42 22.50 13.38
CA PHE A 68 10.54 21.14 13.92
C PHE A 68 11.24 20.21 12.93
N TRP A 69 10.75 20.19 11.68
CA TRP A 69 11.32 19.33 10.64
C TRP A 69 12.72 19.77 10.25
N THR A 70 12.97 21.07 10.04
CA THR A 70 14.31 21.59 9.71
C THR A 70 15.41 21.08 10.63
N ARG A 71 15.16 21.06 11.96
CA ARG A 71 16.14 20.57 12.94
C ARG A 71 16.28 19.06 12.94
N LEU A 72 15.22 18.34 12.62
CA LEU A 72 15.19 16.89 12.65
C LEU A 72 15.79 16.27 11.39
N VAL A 73 15.52 16.87 10.23
CA VAL A 73 15.97 16.38 8.92
C VAL A 73 17.31 16.97 8.49
N GLY A 74 17.73 18.09 9.08
CA GLY A 74 18.93 18.83 8.66
C GLY A 74 20.15 17.94 8.40
N PRO A 75 20.57 17.10 9.37
CA PRO A 75 21.72 16.20 9.19
C PRO A 75 21.55 15.07 8.16
N PHE A 76 20.33 14.84 7.69
CA PHE A 76 19.97 13.77 6.74
C PHE A 76 19.42 14.33 5.43
N LYS A 77 19.48 15.65 5.26
CA LYS A 77 18.85 16.35 4.16
C LYS A 77 19.65 16.18 2.88
N ASP A 78 20.95 16.44 2.96
CA ASP A 78 21.87 16.44 1.85
C ASP A 78 22.82 15.22 1.95
N PRO A 79 23.48 14.79 0.86
CA PRO A 79 24.41 13.67 0.89
C PRO A 79 25.55 13.92 1.89
N VAL A 80 25.97 12.87 2.61
CA VAL A 80 27.10 12.96 3.55
C VAL A 80 28.38 13.22 2.77
N GLU A 81 29.07 14.30 3.11
CA GLU A 81 30.37 14.68 2.55
C GLU A 81 31.47 14.34 3.57
N PRO A 82 32.23 13.23 3.40
CA PRO A 82 33.12 12.70 4.44
C PRO A 82 34.11 13.70 5.02
N VAL A 83 34.58 14.65 4.21
CA VAL A 83 35.57 15.65 4.60
C VAL A 83 34.90 16.84 5.31
N GLU A 84 33.80 17.35 4.75
CA GLU A 84 33.11 18.53 5.29
C GLU A 84 32.35 18.21 6.59
N ASP A 85 31.78 17.00 6.67
CA ASP A 85 31.02 16.53 7.83
C ASP A 85 31.91 15.92 8.93
N GLY A 86 33.23 15.86 8.72
CA GLY A 86 34.18 15.33 9.69
C GLY A 86 34.10 13.81 9.91
N VAL A 87 33.62 13.07 8.91
CA VAL A 87 33.43 11.61 8.91
C VAL A 87 34.22 10.95 7.77
N PRO A 88 35.57 11.04 7.77
CA PRO A 88 36.39 10.68 6.62
C PRO A 88 36.31 9.19 6.23
N ASP A 89 35.95 8.31 7.16
CA ASP A 89 35.79 6.86 6.97
C ASP A 89 34.33 6.46 6.67
N TYR A 90 33.44 7.42 6.43
CA TYR A 90 32.01 7.16 6.23
C TYR A 90 31.76 6.26 5.02
N LEU A 91 32.36 6.56 3.86
CA LEU A 91 32.18 5.76 2.63
C LEU A 91 32.88 4.40 2.69
N ASP A 92 33.81 4.20 3.62
CA ASP A 92 34.42 2.89 3.86
C ASP A 92 33.48 1.97 4.64
N LYS A 93 32.75 2.53 5.61
CA LYS A 93 31.79 1.81 6.45
C LYS A 93 30.42 1.65 5.79
N ILE A 94 29.93 2.70 5.15
CA ILE A 94 28.60 2.79 4.56
C ILE A 94 28.66 2.50 3.07
N LYS A 95 28.09 1.36 2.66
CA LYS A 95 28.14 0.88 1.27
C LYS A 95 27.07 1.49 0.36
N ARG A 96 25.97 1.95 0.94
CA ARG A 96 24.85 2.56 0.20
C ARG A 96 24.44 3.88 0.86
N PRO A 97 25.20 4.96 0.63
CA PRO A 97 24.80 6.29 1.10
C PRO A 97 23.40 6.64 0.57
N MET A 98 22.61 7.33 1.40
CA MET A 98 21.28 7.81 1.03
C MET A 98 20.95 9.04 1.87
N ASP A 99 20.18 9.95 1.29
CA ASP A 99 19.78 11.22 1.89
C ASP A 99 18.42 11.66 1.32
N LEU A 100 17.75 12.60 2.01
CA LEU A 100 16.39 13.01 1.64
C LEU A 100 16.35 13.80 0.32
N SER A 101 17.41 14.52 -0.05
CA SER A 101 17.48 15.25 -1.32
C SER A 101 17.57 14.29 -2.51
N THR A 102 18.34 13.20 -2.36
CA THR A 102 18.42 12.11 -3.34
C THR A 102 17.08 11.41 -3.49
N ILE A 103 16.42 11.07 -2.37
CA ILE A 103 15.07 10.49 -2.40
C ILE A 103 14.08 11.42 -3.10
N LYS A 104 14.17 12.74 -2.84
CA LYS A 104 13.33 13.73 -3.51
C LYS A 104 13.57 13.75 -5.01
N ALA A 105 14.83 13.75 -5.44
CA ALA A 105 15.16 13.72 -6.87
C ALA A 105 14.66 12.44 -7.54
N LYS A 106 14.76 11.28 -6.89
CA LYS A 106 14.20 10.01 -7.39
C LYS A 106 12.67 10.05 -7.50
N MET A 107 12.00 10.64 -6.51
CA MET A 107 10.55 10.84 -6.53
C MET A 107 10.12 11.74 -7.69
N ASP A 108 10.78 12.89 -7.87
CA ASP A 108 10.48 13.85 -8.95
C ASP A 108 10.71 13.24 -10.35
N ARG A 109 11.70 12.33 -10.46
CA ARG A 109 12.00 11.60 -11.71
C ARG A 109 11.14 10.34 -11.91
N HIS A 110 10.17 10.08 -11.03
CA HIS A 110 9.29 8.91 -11.08
C HIS A 110 10.04 7.57 -11.12
N GLU A 111 11.17 7.49 -10.39
CA GLU A 111 12.01 6.29 -10.34
C GLU A 111 11.50 5.21 -9.39
N TYR A 112 10.50 5.55 -8.56
CA TYR A 112 9.89 4.59 -7.63
C TYR A 112 8.73 3.86 -8.29
N ALA A 113 8.84 2.54 -8.42
CA ALA A 113 7.75 1.69 -8.90
C ALA A 113 6.63 1.54 -7.86
N GLY A 114 6.93 1.76 -6.58
CA GLY A 114 5.95 1.74 -5.50
C GLY A 114 6.47 2.28 -4.17
N GLU A 115 5.57 2.37 -3.20
CA GLU A 115 5.86 2.95 -1.88
C GLU A 115 6.92 2.17 -1.11
N ASP A 116 7.03 0.86 -1.36
CA ASP A 116 8.01 -0.01 -0.69
C ASP A 116 9.45 0.37 -1.05
N GLU A 117 9.70 0.78 -2.30
CA GLU A 117 11.03 1.24 -2.74
C GLU A 117 11.40 2.59 -2.13
N PHE A 118 10.43 3.51 -2.06
CA PHE A 118 10.60 4.77 -1.34
C PHE A 118 10.90 4.52 0.15
N LEU A 119 10.13 3.63 0.77
CA LEU A 119 10.30 3.28 2.18
C LEU A 119 11.65 2.62 2.46
N ALA A 120 12.14 1.80 1.51
CA ALA A 120 13.45 1.18 1.60
C ALA A 120 14.58 2.23 1.60
N ASP A 121 14.51 3.24 0.72
CA ASP A 121 15.52 4.31 0.71
C ASP A 121 15.45 5.18 1.97
N VAL A 122 14.26 5.52 2.48
CA VAL A 122 14.14 6.27 3.74
C VAL A 122 14.73 5.47 4.91
N ARG A 123 14.44 4.16 4.98
CA ARG A 123 15.03 3.28 6.00
C ARG A 123 16.54 3.15 5.86
N GLN A 124 17.07 3.16 4.64
CA GLN A 124 18.52 3.14 4.39
C GLN A 124 19.23 4.32 5.06
N ILE A 125 18.60 5.51 5.13
CA ILE A 125 19.14 6.67 5.87
C ILE A 125 19.34 6.31 7.35
N PHE A 126 18.34 5.70 7.98
CA PHE A 126 18.39 5.31 9.39
C PHE A 126 19.39 4.18 9.63
N ASP A 127 19.38 3.16 8.78
CA ASP A 127 20.32 2.04 8.85
C ASP A 127 21.76 2.53 8.73
N ASN A 128 22.03 3.47 7.81
CA ASN A 128 23.35 4.08 7.67
C ASN A 128 23.75 4.87 8.93
N CYS A 129 22.81 5.62 9.51
CA CYS A 129 23.02 6.36 10.74
C CYS A 129 23.42 5.41 11.89
N PHE A 130 22.68 4.33 12.08
CA PHE A 130 22.91 3.35 13.15
C PHE A 130 24.06 2.39 12.87
N THR A 131 24.52 2.31 11.62
CA THR A 131 25.72 1.54 11.28
C THR A 131 26.98 2.36 11.57
N TYR A 132 26.94 3.66 11.31
CA TYR A 132 28.11 4.53 11.47
C TYR A 132 28.27 5.04 12.91
N TRP A 133 27.18 5.50 13.52
CA TRP A 133 27.17 6.05 14.88
C TRP A 133 26.86 4.97 15.91
N ASN A 134 27.22 5.20 17.17
CA ASN A 134 26.90 4.31 18.29
C ASN A 134 25.74 4.85 19.13
N LYS A 135 25.10 3.96 19.89
CA LYS A 135 24.10 4.35 20.91
C LYS A 135 24.74 5.31 21.91
N GLY A 136 24.19 6.51 22.00
CA GLY A 136 24.69 7.59 22.85
C GLY A 136 25.20 8.79 22.06
N ASP A 137 25.53 8.60 20.77
CA ASP A 137 25.92 9.71 19.91
C ASP A 137 24.72 10.62 19.61
N PRO A 138 24.91 11.95 19.54
CA PRO A 138 23.84 12.88 19.19
C PRO A 138 23.17 12.55 17.85
N MET A 139 23.97 12.08 16.88
CA MET A 139 23.48 11.66 15.57
C MET A 139 22.63 10.39 15.64
N TRP A 140 22.99 9.42 16.47
CA TRP A 140 22.14 8.25 16.72
C TRP A 140 20.78 8.66 17.28
N ALA A 141 20.76 9.52 18.30
CA ALA A 141 19.52 10.01 18.90
C ALA A 141 18.66 10.82 17.90
N ALA A 142 19.30 11.59 17.03
CA ALA A 142 18.63 12.30 15.95
C ALA A 142 17.99 11.33 14.93
N GLY A 143 18.73 10.28 14.53
CA GLY A 143 18.24 9.22 13.65
C GLY A 143 17.03 8.48 14.23
N GLU A 144 17.10 8.09 15.50
CA GLU A 144 15.99 7.42 16.20
C GLU A 144 14.73 8.31 16.26
N LYS A 145 14.91 9.59 16.59
CA LYS A 145 13.81 10.55 16.64
C LYS A 145 13.19 10.78 15.25
N LEU A 146 14.01 10.86 14.20
CA LEU A 146 13.53 11.03 12.83
C LEU A 146 12.79 9.78 12.36
N GLN A 147 13.34 8.58 12.58
CA GLN A 147 12.71 7.31 12.23
C GLN A 147 11.34 7.20 12.88
N LYS A 148 11.25 7.37 14.20
CA LYS A 148 9.99 7.28 14.93
C LYS A 148 8.94 8.26 14.38
N THR A 149 9.35 9.51 14.17
CA THR A 149 8.45 10.55 13.66
C THR A 149 7.98 10.20 12.24
N PHE A 150 8.87 9.69 11.39
CA PHE A 150 8.54 9.27 10.04
C PHE A 150 7.53 8.11 10.04
N GLU A 151 7.78 7.06 10.81
CA GLU A 151 6.89 5.89 10.92
C GLU A 151 5.51 6.29 11.46
N ASP A 152 5.47 7.14 12.49
CA ASP A 152 4.22 7.67 13.05
C ASP A 152 3.41 8.48 12.03
N LYS A 153 4.07 9.18 11.10
CA LYS A 153 3.38 9.86 9.99
C LYS A 153 2.99 8.90 8.89
N TYR A 154 3.83 7.92 8.57
CA TYR A 154 3.59 6.94 7.52
C TYR A 154 2.35 6.09 7.79
N THR A 155 2.10 5.71 9.06
CA THR A 155 0.87 4.99 9.45
C THR A 155 -0.43 5.75 9.14
N GLN A 156 -0.36 7.07 8.92
CA GLN A 156 -1.51 7.91 8.59
C GLN A 156 -1.86 7.89 7.10
N MET A 157 -1.08 7.18 6.27
CA MET A 157 -1.28 7.05 4.83
C MET A 157 -2.72 6.67 4.48
N ASN A 158 -3.26 5.59 5.08
CA ASN A 158 -4.60 5.12 4.77
C ASN A 158 -5.69 6.19 5.06
N ARG A 159 -5.49 6.97 6.13
CA ARG A 159 -6.41 8.07 6.48
C ARG A 159 -6.27 9.24 5.50
N TRP A 160 -5.05 9.58 5.11
CA TRP A 160 -4.78 10.65 4.16
C TRP A 160 -5.38 10.33 2.78
N ILE A 161 -5.16 9.12 2.27
CA ILE A 161 -5.71 8.72 0.96
C ILE A 161 -7.24 8.67 1.01
N ALA A 162 -7.84 8.17 2.09
CA ALA A 162 -9.29 8.19 2.25
C ALA A 162 -9.90 9.60 2.30
N LYS A 163 -9.15 10.59 2.78
CA LYS A 163 -9.58 12.00 2.81
C LYS A 163 -9.47 12.65 1.43
N MET A 164 -8.38 12.38 0.69
CA MET A 164 -8.15 12.96 -0.63
C MET A 164 -9.04 12.34 -1.72
N GLY A 165 -9.32 11.03 -1.64
CA GLY A 165 -10.22 10.34 -2.57
C GLY A 165 -11.72 10.56 -2.33
N GLY A 166 -12.09 11.52 -1.46
CA GLY A 166 -13.47 11.88 -1.14
C GLY A 166 -13.99 13.14 -1.83
N ASP A 167 -13.16 13.80 -2.66
CA ASP A 167 -13.43 15.12 -3.25
C ASP A 167 -13.66 15.08 -4.79
N GLU A 168 -14.01 13.91 -5.35
CA GLU A 168 -14.48 13.78 -6.74
C GLU A 168 -15.99 13.48 -6.78
N GLY A 169 -16.80 14.41 -6.27
CA GLY A 169 -18.25 14.26 -6.31
C GLY A 169 -19.01 15.46 -5.79
N ASP A 170 -19.02 16.55 -6.57
CA ASP A 170 -20.15 17.48 -6.67
C ASP A 170 -20.36 17.84 -8.14
#